data_AF-A0A948ZBW7-F1
#
_entry.id   AF-A0A948ZBW7-F1
#
_cell.length_a   1.000
_cell.length_b   1.000
_cell.length_c   1.000
_cell.angle_alpha   90.00
_cell.angle_beta   90.00
_cell.angle_gamma   90.00
#
_symmetry.space_group_name_H-M   'P 1'
#
loop_
_entity.id
_entity.type
_entity.pdbx_description
1 polymer ?
#
loop_
_entity_poly.entity_id
_entity_poly.type
_entity_poly.pdbx_seq_one_letter_code
_entity_poly.pdbx_strand_id
1 'polypeptide(L)' 'MKNFIDQIKRKINGVIWTSIGTGVILLILAVLIVWTDFVLRLIIGLSVVVIAYGFFYGAYKIWSLKKEVEKYFKL' A
#
# COMPACT_ATOMS: atom_id res chain seq x y z
N MET A 1 -28.62 33.76 33.73
CA MET A 1 -27.55 32.77 34.03
C MET A 1 -27.78 31.38 33.44
N LYS A 2 -29.01 30.85 33.38
CA LYS A 2 -29.29 29.48 32.84
C LYS A 2 -28.88 29.28 31.37
N ASN A 3 -29.15 30.27 30.51
CA ASN A 3 -28.87 30.17 29.06
C ASN A 3 -27.37 30.17 28.70
N PHE A 4 -26.50 30.76 29.53
CA PHE A 4 -25.05 30.80 29.28
C PHE A 4 -24.39 29.46 29.60
N ILE A 5 -24.84 28.79 30.67
CA ILE A 5 -24.32 27.49 31.07
C ILE A 5 -24.68 26.41 30.04
N ASP A 6 -25.88 26.47 29.46
CA ASP A 6 -26.30 25.53 28.41
C ASP A 6 -25.57 25.75 27.08
N GLN A 7 -25.22 26.99 26.73
CA GLN A 7 -24.37 27.26 25.55
C GLN A 7 -22.96 26.70 25.73
N ILE A 8 -22.38 26.85 26.91
CA ILE A 8 -21.04 26.33 27.22
C ILE A 8 -21.07 24.79 27.17
N LYS A 9 -22.08 24.15 27.76
CA LYS A 9 -22.26 22.69 27.67
C LYS A 9 -22.35 22.20 26.22
N ARG A 10 -23.09 22.89 25.36
CA ARG A 10 -23.18 22.52 23.93
C ARG A 10 -21.84 22.64 23.21
N LYS A 11 -21.07 23.71 23.45
CA LYS A 11 -19.72 23.86 22.89
C LYS A 11 -18.78 22.77 23.36
N ILE A 12 -18.77 22.48 24.66
CA ILE A 12 -17.96 21.40 25.23
C ILE A 12 -18.35 20.06 24.61
N ASN A 13 -19.64 19.78 24.43
CA ASN A 13 -20.09 18.55 23.78
C ASN A 13 -19.62 18.47 22.32
N GLY A 14 -19.63 19.58 21.58
CA GLY A 14 -19.07 19.64 20.23
C GLY A 14 -17.56 19.39 20.20
N VAL A 15 -16.81 19.91 21.17
CA VAL A 15 -15.38 19.65 21.33
C VAL A 15 -15.11 18.18 21.68
N ILE A 16 -15.95 17.57 22.52
CA ILE A 16 -15.86 16.15 22.86
C ILE A 16 -16.10 15.30 21.61
N TRP A 17 -17.16 15.58 20.85
CA TRP A 17 -17.48 14.84 19.62
C TRP A 17 -16.41 14.99 18.53
N THR A 18 -15.86 16.19 18.36
CA THR A 18 -14.74 16.41 17.43
C THR A 18 -13.48 15.69 17.88
N SER A 19 -13.16 15.70 19.17
CA SER A 19 -12.02 14.96 19.73
C SER A 19 -12.16 13.45 19.54
N ILE A 20 -13.37 12.90 19.74
CA ILE A 20 -13.68 11.49 19.47
C ILE A 20 -13.51 11.19 17.97
N GLY A 21 -14.04 12.03 17.09
CA GLY A 21 -13.90 11.87 15.64
C GLY A 21 -12.43 11.89 15.18
N THR A 22 -11.64 12.84 15.67
CA THR A 22 -10.20 12.90 15.41
C THR A 22 -9.47 11.68 15.96
N GLY A 23 -9.83 11.19 17.15
CA GLY A 23 -9.25 9.97 17.73
C GLY A 23 -9.52 8.72 16.88
N VAL A 24 -10.72 8.58 16.31
CA VAL A 24 -11.05 7.47 15.40
C VAL A 24 -10.22 7.53 14.12
N ILE A 25 -10.05 8.72 13.54
CA ILE A 25 -9.21 8.89 12.33
C ILE A 25 -7.75 8.53 12.62
N LEU A 26 -7.22 8.95 13.78
CA LEU A 26 -5.86 8.62 14.20
C LEU A 26 -5.68 7.11 14.47
N LEU A 27 -6.68 6.42 15.00
CA LEU A 27 -6.65 4.97 15.15
C LEU A 27 -6.62 4.25 13.81
N ILE A 28 -7.42 4.68 12.85
CA ILE A 28 -7.39 4.15 11.48
C ILE A 28 -6.00 4.36 10.87
N LEU A 29 -5.45 5.58 10.99
CA LEU A 29 -4.10 5.88 10.53
C LEU A 29 -3.03 5.04 11.23
N ALA A 30 -3.13 4.81 12.54
CA ALA A 30 -2.21 3.96 13.29
C ALA A 30 -2.25 2.51 12.79
N VAL A 31 -3.44 1.97 12.54
CA VAL A 31 -3.59 0.63 11.94
C VAL A 31 -2.96 0.57 10.55
N LEU A 32 -3.20 1.59 9.72
CA LEU A 32 -2.58 1.70 8.40
C LEU A 32 -1.04 1.75 8.51
N ILE A 33 -0.50 2.60 9.38
CA ILE A 33 0.94 2.77 9.61
C ILE A 33 1.57 1.45 10.08
N VAL A 34 0.97 0.78 11.06
CA VAL A 34 1.46 -0.52 11.57
C VAL A 34 1.43 -1.60 10.49
N TRP A 35 0.42 -1.60 9.62
CA TRP A 35 0.36 -2.52 8.47
C TRP A 35 1.29 -2.11 7.32
N THR A 36 1.77 -0.87 7.30
CA THR A 36 2.60 -0.35 6.20
C THR A 36 3.93 -1.10 6.11
N ASP A 37 4.52 -1.55 7.22
CA ASP A 37 5.74 -2.38 7.19
C ASP A 37 5.51 -3.73 6.50
N PHE A 38 4.35 -4.35 6.72
CA PHE A 38 3.96 -5.59 6.04
C PHE A 38 3.67 -5.34 4.56
N VAL A 39 2.91 -4.28 4.25
CA VAL A 39 2.57 -3.90 2.88
C VAL A 39 3.80 -3.49 2.07
N LEU A 40 4.75 -2.75 2.67
CA LEU A 40 6.04 -2.41 2.05
C LEU A 40 6.87 -3.66 1.77
N ARG A 41 7.00 -4.57 2.74
CA ARG A 41 7.70 -5.85 2.52
C ARG A 41 7.04 -6.70 1.43
N LEU A 42 5.71 -6.70 1.38
CA LEU A 42 4.94 -7.40 0.36
C LEU A 42 5.17 -6.80 -1.03
N ILE A 43 5.09 -5.47 -1.18
CA ILE A 43 5.33 -4.75 -2.44
C ILE A 43 6.76 -4.98 -2.92
N ILE A 44 7.75 -4.89 -2.02
CA ILE A 44 9.15 -5.15 -2.34
C ILE A 44 9.33 -6.60 -2.79
N GLY A 45 8.77 -7.58 -2.05
CA GLY A 45 8.80 -9.00 -2.43
C GLY A 45 8.17 -9.25 -3.81
N LEU A 46 7.00 -8.66 -4.08
CA LEU A 46 6.33 -8.75 -5.37
C LEU A 46 7.15 -8.12 -6.50
N SER A 47 7.79 -6.98 -6.24
CA SER A 47 8.66 -6.30 -7.22
C SER A 47 9.86 -7.19 -7.60
N VAL A 48 10.46 -7.86 -6.61
CA VAL A 48 11.54 -8.83 -6.85
C VAL A 48 11.06 -10.02 -7.68
N VAL A 49 9.85 -10.53 -7.40
CA VAL A 49 9.25 -11.63 -8.18
C VAL A 49 8.99 -11.22 -9.63
N VAL A 50 8.47 -10.00 -9.86
CA VAL A 50 8.23 -9.48 -11.20
C VAL A 50 9.54 -9.32 -11.98
N ILE A 51 10.58 -8.78 -11.34
CA ILE A 51 11.91 -8.66 -11.95
C ILE A 51 12.48 -10.04 -12.29
N ALA A 52 12.40 -11.01 -11.36
CA ALA A 52 12.87 -12.37 -11.60
C ALA A 52 12.14 -13.03 -12.77
N TYR A 53 10.81 -12.87 -12.86
CA TYR A 53 10.02 -13.38 -13.98
C TYR A 53 10.45 -12.74 -15.31
N GLY A 54 10.76 -11.44 -15.30
CA GLY A 54 11.33 -10.74 -16.45
C GLY A 54 12.65 -11.36 -16.95
N PHE A 55 13.56 -11.70 -16.03
CA PHE A 55 14.80 -12.39 -16.36
C PHE A 55 14.57 -13.79 -16.91
N PHE A 56 13.67 -14.58 -16.32
CA PHE A 56 13.33 -15.91 -16.83
C PHE A 56 12.73 -15.84 -18.24
N TYR A 57 11.80 -14.91 -18.47
CA TYR A 57 11.21 -14.70 -19.79
C TYR A 57 12.26 -14.23 -20.81
N GLY A 58 13.14 -13.31 -20.41
CA GLY A 58 14.26 -12.86 -21.24
C GLY A 58 15.18 -14.01 -21.65
N ALA A 59 15.57 -14.86 -20.69
CA ALA A 59 16.37 -16.05 -20.94
C ALA A 59 15.66 -17.03 -21.89
N TYR A 60 14.36 -17.27 -21.68
CA TYR A 60 13.55 -18.10 -22.57
C TYR A 60 13.50 -17.53 -24.00
N LYS A 61 13.33 -16.21 -24.13
CA LYS A 61 13.28 -15.54 -25.43
C LYS A 61 14.62 -15.60 -26.16
N ILE A 62 15.73 -15.42 -25.44
CA ILE A 62 17.09 -15.57 -25.99
C ILE A 62 17.31 -17.02 -26.44
N TRP A 63 16.87 -18.00 -25.66
CA TRP A 63 16.95 -19.41 -26.03
C TRP A 63 16.11 -19.73 -27.28
N SER A 64 14.90 -19.19 -27.37
CA SER A 64 14.04 -19.33 -28.56
C SER A 64 14.68 -18.71 -29.80
N LEU A 65 15.25 -17.51 -29.68
CA LEU A 65 15.96 -16.85 -30.77
C LEU A 65 17.20 -17.64 -31.21
N LYS A 66 17.97 -18.16 -30.25
CA LYS A 66 19.10 -19.06 -30.55
C LYS A 66 18.62 -20.25 -31.39
N LYS A 67 17.53 -20.90 -30.97
CA LYS A 67 16.97 -22.06 -31.65
C LYS A 67 16.45 -21.75 -33.05
N GLU A 68 15.87 -20.57 -33.26
CA GLU A 68 15.48 -20.10 -34.60
C GLU A 68 16.70 -19.83 -35.48
N VAL A 69 17.71 -19.12 -34.99
CA VAL A 69 18.93 -18.83 -35.74
C VAL A 69 19.65 -20.12 -36.16
N GLU A 70 19.76 -21.09 -35.25
CA GLU A 70 20.37 -22.41 -35.52
C GLU A 70 19.58 -23.15 -36.63
N LYS A 71 18.25 -23.10 -36.59
CA LYS A 71 17.37 -23.68 -37.60
C LYS A 71 17.49 -22.99 -38.98
N TYR A 72 17.63 -21.67 -39.01
CA TYR A 72 17.78 -20.91 -40.26
C TYR A 72 19.18 -21.04 -40.87
N PHE A 73 20.22 -21.16 -40.05
CA PHE A 73 21.61 -21.26 -40.51
C PHE A 73 22.07 -22.70 -40.79
N LYS A 74 21.24 -23.73 -40.56
CA LYS A 74 21.58 -25.15 -40.79
C LYS A 74 23.00 -25.50 -40.28
N LEU A 75 23.29 -25.11 -39.05
CA LEU A 75 24.43 -25.63 -38.28
C LEU A 75 23.95 -26.82 -37.44
#